data_AF-A0A382K8G3-F1
#
_entry.id   AF-A0A382K8G3-F1
#
_cell.length_a   1.000
_cell.length_b   1.000
_cell.length_c   1.000
_cell.angle_alpha   90.00
_cell.angle_beta   90.00
_cell.angle_gamma   90.00
#
_symmetry.space_group_name_H-M   'P 1'
#
loop_
_entity.id
_entity.type
_entity.pdbx_description
1 polymer ?
#
loop_
_entity_poly.entity_id
_entity_poly.type
_entity_poly.pdbx_seq_one_letter_code
_entity_poly.pdbx_strand_id
1 'polypeptide(L)'
;ARNRIVAGPMCVMLSNADGSVSQDVIDHYRIRARGGAGMVIVEITFTDDYGSRAFHAQLGANNDKMIPGLNQLAEVIKVEGAIAGIQLGHCGAQRVITESPIVAPSPIPWMEGKRVPHELTLEEVKQVILDFVDAAGRASDAGFDLVELHGAHGYLINAFLSPPLNQRKDCYGGSPENRLRMAKELVERIRDRISTDCLLGIRLNGDDQLDGGLVIEEYIDIAKELSRVGIDIFHVSAGTYRVMEQRITPMYLPEGPFIKYAEKFKEQLDSPIIASGSIHNLETCNSIISDGMADMVSLARPLFADPELPNKLFRGDKKTIVPCIRCNTCVAREQSGARGHCAVNPLAGREKEEIRKSNALRTIAVIGAGPAGIQFSLGASKRGHRVILLEKEKQLGGQIALAEKLSFKEPFRRLLKYYSGALN
;
A
#
# COMPACT_ATOMS: atom_id res chain seq x y z
N ALA A 1 8.08 -15.03 8.81
CA ALA A 1 8.64 -13.68 8.59
C ALA A 1 9.66 -13.38 9.69
N ARG A 2 10.73 -12.61 9.40
CA ARG A 2 11.75 -12.24 10.41
C ARG A 2 11.28 -11.24 11.46
N ASN A 3 10.18 -10.53 11.21
CA ASN A 3 9.48 -9.65 12.14
C ASN A 3 8.04 -9.42 11.67
N ARG A 4 7.28 -8.62 12.44
CA ARG A 4 5.85 -8.35 12.24
C ARG A 4 5.54 -7.07 11.44
N ILE A 5 6.53 -6.51 10.74
CA ILE A 5 6.36 -5.29 9.92
C ILE A 5 6.19 -5.69 8.46
N VAL A 6 5.08 -5.26 7.87
CA VAL A 6 4.76 -5.48 6.46
C VAL A 6 4.94 -4.17 5.70
N ALA A 7 5.71 -4.18 4.62
CA ALA A 7 5.62 -3.12 3.62
C ALA A 7 4.34 -3.32 2.81
N GLY A 8 3.35 -2.49 3.12
CA GLY A 8 2.02 -2.58 2.50
C GLY A 8 2.05 -2.18 1.03
N PRO A 9 1.15 -2.76 0.21
CA PRO A 9 1.10 -2.49 -1.22
C PRO A 9 0.77 -1.02 -1.47
N MET A 10 1.54 -0.40 -2.35
CA MET A 10 1.42 1.02 -2.66
C MET A 10 1.86 1.28 -4.10
N CYS A 11 0.92 1.71 -4.94
CA CYS A 11 1.22 2.06 -6.33
C CYS A 11 2.10 3.31 -6.40
N VAL A 12 3.27 3.22 -7.07
CA VAL A 12 4.23 4.34 -7.17
C VAL A 12 4.60 4.73 -8.60
N MET A 13 3.94 4.15 -9.61
CA MET A 13 4.10 4.48 -11.04
C MET A 13 5.53 4.25 -11.54
N LEU A 14 6.08 3.06 -11.27
CA LEU A 14 7.46 2.71 -11.64
C LEU A 14 7.57 1.59 -12.67
N SER A 15 6.50 0.83 -12.93
CA SER A 15 6.52 -0.25 -13.93
C SER A 15 6.68 0.31 -15.34
N ASN A 16 7.11 -0.53 -16.28
CA ASN A 16 7.18 -0.15 -17.69
C ASN A 16 5.76 0.13 -18.22
N ALA A 17 5.66 0.82 -19.36
CA ALA A 17 4.37 1.20 -19.94
C ALA A 17 3.50 -0.01 -20.34
N ASP A 18 4.10 -1.16 -20.60
CA ASP A 18 3.41 -2.43 -20.87
C ASP A 18 3.04 -3.21 -19.58
N GLY A 19 3.37 -2.67 -18.41
CA GLY A 19 3.14 -3.30 -17.11
C GLY A 19 4.25 -4.25 -16.66
N SER A 20 5.29 -4.46 -17.47
CA SER A 20 6.42 -5.31 -17.07
C SER A 20 7.27 -4.66 -15.97
N VAL A 21 7.95 -5.51 -15.19
CA VAL A 21 8.84 -5.08 -14.11
C VAL A 21 10.00 -4.25 -14.69
N SER A 22 10.19 -3.05 -14.15
CA SER A 22 11.34 -2.19 -14.47
C SER A 22 12.43 -2.30 -13.40
N GLN A 23 13.64 -1.83 -13.71
CA GLN A 23 14.70 -1.71 -12.68
C GLN A 23 14.29 -0.78 -11.53
N ASP A 24 13.51 0.27 -11.82
CA ASP A 24 13.03 1.20 -10.79
C ASP A 24 12.06 0.48 -9.82
N VAL A 25 11.24 -0.48 -10.29
CA VAL A 25 10.39 -1.34 -9.43
C VAL A 25 11.25 -2.25 -8.55
N ILE A 26 12.25 -2.89 -9.13
CA ILE A 26 13.18 -3.77 -8.41
C ILE A 26 13.88 -3.00 -7.30
N ASP A 27 14.46 -1.83 -7.59
CA ASP A 27 15.15 -1.02 -6.60
C ASP A 27 14.20 -0.49 -5.54
N HIS A 28 12.97 -0.12 -5.93
CA HIS A 28 11.93 0.27 -5.00
C HIS A 28 11.66 -0.82 -3.96
N TYR A 29 11.34 -2.04 -4.36
CA TYR A 29 11.00 -3.09 -3.39
C TYR A 29 12.23 -3.67 -2.68
N ARG A 30 13.39 -3.76 -3.37
CA ARG A 30 14.66 -4.20 -2.77
C ARG A 30 15.01 -3.39 -1.52
N ILE A 31 14.92 -2.06 -1.56
CA ILE A 31 15.35 -1.26 -0.40
C ILE A 31 14.39 -1.37 0.79
N ARG A 32 13.10 -1.68 0.58
CA ARG A 32 12.16 -1.93 1.70
C ARG A 32 12.45 -3.29 2.35
N ALA A 33 12.76 -4.30 1.52
CA ALA A 33 13.25 -5.57 2.02
C ALA A 33 14.58 -5.40 2.75
N ARG A 34 15.61 -4.81 2.13
CA ARG A 34 16.91 -4.54 2.78
C ARG A 34 16.77 -3.72 4.07
N GLY A 35 15.87 -2.76 4.07
CA GLY A 35 15.57 -1.88 5.20
C GLY A 35 14.93 -2.57 6.42
N GLY A 36 14.65 -3.87 6.31
CA GLY A 36 14.32 -4.73 7.43
C GLY A 36 12.84 -5.12 7.53
N ALA A 37 12.01 -4.82 6.53
CA ALA A 37 10.61 -5.28 6.53
C ALA A 37 10.54 -6.82 6.60
N GLY A 38 9.65 -7.38 7.40
CA GLY A 38 9.49 -8.84 7.54
C GLY A 38 8.79 -9.47 6.33
N MET A 39 7.91 -8.71 5.69
CA MET A 39 7.21 -9.04 4.47
C MET A 39 7.09 -7.79 3.60
N VAL A 40 7.17 -7.95 2.28
CA VAL A 40 6.97 -6.90 1.30
C VAL A 40 5.89 -7.36 0.34
N ILE A 41 4.73 -6.70 0.37
CA ILE A 41 3.64 -6.96 -0.57
C ILE A 41 3.73 -5.90 -1.66
N VAL A 42 4.00 -6.32 -2.90
CA VAL A 42 4.11 -5.40 -4.03
C VAL A 42 2.73 -4.86 -4.45
N GLU A 43 2.75 -3.71 -5.10
CA GLU A 43 1.58 -2.92 -5.49
C GLU A 43 0.50 -3.70 -6.25
N ILE A 44 -0.72 -3.12 -6.25
CA ILE A 44 -1.85 -3.63 -7.02
C ILE A 44 -1.43 -3.94 -8.47
N THR A 45 -1.51 -5.21 -8.82
CA THR A 45 -1.06 -5.78 -10.08
C THR A 45 -2.28 -6.18 -10.90
N PHE A 46 -2.37 -5.68 -12.13
CA PHE A 46 -3.52 -5.91 -12.99
C PHE A 46 -3.47 -7.29 -13.64
N THR A 47 -4.65 -7.87 -13.91
CA THR A 47 -4.83 -9.29 -14.24
C THR A 47 -5.14 -9.54 -15.71
N ASP A 48 -5.51 -8.52 -16.47
CA ASP A 48 -5.92 -8.61 -17.88
C ASP A 48 -5.52 -7.36 -18.68
N ASP A 49 -5.55 -7.46 -20.02
CA ASP A 49 -5.36 -6.32 -20.94
C ASP A 49 -6.68 -5.58 -21.26
N TYR A 50 -7.77 -5.93 -20.59
CA TYR A 50 -9.12 -5.46 -20.90
C TYR A 50 -9.53 -4.32 -19.97
N GLY A 51 -9.86 -4.64 -18.72
CA GLY A 51 -10.53 -3.75 -17.77
C GLY A 51 -9.82 -3.56 -16.43
N SER A 52 -8.85 -4.40 -16.08
CA SER A 52 -8.28 -4.46 -14.73
C SER A 52 -7.31 -3.32 -14.41
N ARG A 53 -6.62 -2.78 -15.41
CA ARG A 53 -5.56 -1.79 -15.24
C ARG A 53 -6.11 -0.40 -14.89
N ALA A 54 -5.68 0.14 -13.75
CA ALA A 54 -6.04 1.46 -13.26
C ALA A 54 -5.13 2.58 -13.79
N PHE A 55 -3.82 2.31 -13.95
CA PHE A 55 -2.79 3.34 -14.17
C PHE A 55 -1.80 3.02 -15.31
N HIS A 56 -1.20 4.06 -15.92
CA HIS A 56 -0.26 3.92 -17.04
C HIS A 56 1.07 3.24 -16.68
N ALA A 57 1.49 3.24 -15.42
CA ALA A 57 2.74 2.60 -14.98
C ALA A 57 2.48 1.66 -13.79
N GLN A 58 1.40 0.89 -13.89
CA GLN A 58 1.00 -0.15 -12.94
C GLN A 58 1.65 -1.49 -13.33
N LEU A 59 2.05 -2.29 -12.34
CA LEU A 59 2.57 -3.64 -12.54
C LEU A 59 1.48 -4.58 -13.11
N GLY A 60 1.86 -5.49 -14.02
CA GLY A 60 0.97 -6.45 -14.66
C GLY A 60 1.34 -7.92 -14.39
N ALA A 61 0.30 -8.77 -14.31
CA ALA A 61 0.39 -10.24 -14.29
C ALA A 61 -0.59 -10.87 -15.31
N ASN A 62 -0.91 -10.12 -16.35
CA ASN A 62 -1.93 -10.41 -17.36
C ASN A 62 -1.51 -11.43 -18.43
N ASN A 63 -0.22 -11.73 -18.57
CA ASN A 63 0.26 -12.72 -19.52
C ASN A 63 1.60 -13.33 -19.10
N ASP A 64 1.97 -14.45 -19.72
CA ASP A 64 3.13 -15.27 -19.32
C ASP A 64 4.48 -14.55 -19.51
N LYS A 65 4.54 -13.51 -20.36
CA LYS A 65 5.77 -12.71 -20.53
C LYS A 65 6.12 -11.91 -19.28
N MET A 66 5.19 -11.76 -18.35
CA MET A 66 5.42 -11.08 -17.07
C MET A 66 6.22 -11.94 -16.09
N ILE A 67 6.19 -13.28 -16.23
CA ILE A 67 6.78 -14.22 -15.26
C ILE A 67 8.27 -13.96 -14.99
N PRO A 68 9.17 -13.78 -15.99
CA PRO A 68 10.59 -13.57 -15.70
C PRO A 68 10.87 -12.30 -14.89
N GLY A 69 10.18 -11.19 -15.19
CA GLY A 69 10.32 -9.94 -14.45
C GLY A 69 9.75 -10.05 -13.04
N LEU A 70 8.58 -10.68 -12.90
CA LEU A 70 7.96 -10.97 -11.62
C LEU A 70 8.83 -11.87 -10.75
N ASN A 71 9.49 -12.87 -11.34
CA ASN A 71 10.43 -13.75 -10.66
C ASN A 71 11.64 -12.98 -10.13
N GLN A 72 12.23 -12.13 -10.96
CA GLN A 72 13.34 -11.27 -10.53
C GLN A 72 12.92 -10.37 -9.35
N LEU A 73 11.70 -9.85 -9.37
CA LEU A 73 11.15 -9.02 -8.29
C LEU A 73 10.93 -9.82 -7.00
N ALA A 74 10.32 -11.01 -7.08
CA ALA A 74 10.14 -11.88 -5.91
C ALA A 74 11.50 -12.28 -5.30
N GLU A 75 12.43 -12.71 -6.15
CA GLU A 75 13.76 -13.16 -5.73
C GLU A 75 14.55 -12.05 -5.03
N VAL A 76 14.51 -10.81 -5.55
CA VAL A 76 15.24 -9.71 -4.91
C VAL A 76 14.73 -9.39 -3.52
N ILE A 77 13.43 -9.54 -3.27
CA ILE A 77 12.82 -9.34 -1.97
C ILE A 77 13.26 -10.44 -1.01
N LYS A 78 13.26 -11.70 -1.49
CA LYS A 78 13.63 -12.90 -0.73
C LYS A 78 15.11 -12.92 -0.35
N VAL A 79 16.00 -12.59 -1.28
CA VAL A 79 17.46 -12.48 -1.02
C VAL A 79 17.77 -11.46 0.07
N GLU A 80 17.00 -10.38 0.17
CA GLU A 80 17.15 -9.37 1.25
C GLU A 80 16.48 -9.81 2.58
N GLY A 81 15.93 -11.03 2.64
CA GLY A 81 15.43 -11.68 3.84
C GLY A 81 13.97 -11.36 4.21
N ALA A 82 13.16 -10.85 3.27
CA ALA A 82 11.74 -10.61 3.47
C ALA A 82 10.89 -11.66 2.73
N ILE A 83 9.68 -11.91 3.23
CA ILE A 83 8.66 -12.66 2.48
C ILE A 83 8.20 -11.81 1.30
N ALA A 84 8.15 -12.38 0.10
CA ALA A 84 7.68 -11.70 -1.10
C ALA A 84 6.18 -11.95 -1.31
N GLY A 85 5.37 -10.90 -1.23
CA GLY A 85 3.94 -10.93 -1.56
C GLY A 85 3.62 -10.08 -2.78
N ILE A 86 2.54 -10.41 -3.48
CA ILE A 86 2.00 -9.64 -4.60
C ILE A 86 0.50 -9.45 -4.47
N GLN A 87 0.04 -8.20 -4.58
CA GLN A 87 -1.38 -7.90 -4.52
C GLN A 87 -1.99 -7.89 -5.93
N LEU A 88 -2.89 -8.82 -6.24
CA LEU A 88 -3.66 -8.84 -7.48
C LEU A 88 -4.93 -8.01 -7.33
N GLY A 89 -5.26 -7.21 -8.32
CA GLY A 89 -6.48 -6.40 -8.28
C GLY A 89 -6.96 -5.90 -9.63
N HIS A 90 -8.27 -5.69 -9.68
CA HIS A 90 -8.98 -5.15 -10.84
C HIS A 90 -9.62 -3.82 -10.45
N CYS A 91 -9.33 -2.74 -11.20
CA CYS A 91 -9.74 -1.37 -10.86
C CYS A 91 -11.26 -1.16 -10.75
N GLY A 92 -12.02 -1.98 -11.48
CA GLY A 92 -13.48 -1.87 -11.55
C GLY A 92 -13.85 -0.50 -12.12
N ALA A 93 -14.82 0.17 -11.51
CA ALA A 93 -15.22 1.52 -11.89
C ALA A 93 -14.08 2.56 -11.77
N GLN A 94 -13.02 2.27 -11.01
CA GLN A 94 -12.00 3.23 -10.58
C GLN A 94 -10.80 3.33 -11.56
N ARG A 95 -11.07 3.31 -12.86
CA ARG A 95 -10.04 3.41 -13.89
C ARG A 95 -9.60 4.86 -14.09
N VAL A 96 -8.37 5.19 -13.70
CA VAL A 96 -7.81 6.56 -13.82
C VAL A 96 -7.38 6.86 -15.25
N ILE A 97 -6.78 5.88 -15.93
CA ILE A 97 -6.46 5.97 -17.36
C ILE A 97 -7.73 6.03 -18.21
N THR A 98 -7.68 6.69 -19.36
CA THR A 98 -8.88 7.02 -20.16
C THR A 98 -9.31 5.91 -21.11
N GLU A 99 -8.56 4.82 -21.23
CA GLU A 99 -8.91 3.70 -22.09
C GLU A 99 -10.19 2.99 -21.59
N SER A 100 -10.90 2.41 -22.53
CA SER A 100 -12.08 1.57 -22.31
C SER A 100 -11.71 0.10 -22.47
N PRO A 101 -12.48 -0.81 -21.88
CA PRO A 101 -13.68 -0.55 -21.07
C PRO A 101 -13.38 -0.30 -19.60
N ILE A 102 -14.26 0.45 -18.94
CA ILE A 102 -14.36 0.44 -17.48
C ILE A 102 -15.50 -0.51 -17.15
N VAL A 103 -15.29 -1.46 -16.25
CA VAL A 103 -16.29 -2.49 -15.94
C VAL A 103 -16.58 -2.56 -14.45
N ALA A 104 -17.79 -2.97 -14.09
CA ALA A 104 -18.26 -3.11 -12.71
C ALA A 104 -19.43 -4.10 -12.63
N PRO A 105 -19.82 -4.57 -11.42
CA PRO A 105 -21.04 -5.38 -11.26
C PRO A 105 -22.32 -4.64 -11.64
N SER A 106 -22.32 -3.30 -11.62
CA SER A 106 -23.48 -2.46 -11.97
C SER A 106 -23.00 -1.13 -12.57
N PRO A 107 -23.83 -0.42 -13.36
CA PRO A 107 -23.44 0.81 -14.06
C PRO A 107 -23.41 2.03 -13.12
N ILE A 108 -22.63 1.92 -12.04
CA ILE A 108 -22.52 2.92 -10.97
C ILE A 108 -21.11 3.51 -11.00
N PRO A 109 -20.97 4.82 -11.28
CA PRO A 109 -19.66 5.47 -11.26
C PRO A 109 -19.12 5.55 -9.82
N TRP A 110 -17.79 5.47 -9.70
CA TRP A 110 -17.12 5.49 -8.39
C TRP A 110 -17.19 6.84 -7.67
N MET A 111 -17.43 7.93 -8.40
CA MET A 111 -17.78 9.26 -7.87
C MET A 111 -18.66 9.98 -8.89
N GLU A 112 -19.39 11.01 -8.42
CA GLU A 112 -20.14 11.91 -9.28
C GLU A 112 -19.23 12.53 -10.37
N GLY A 113 -19.76 12.65 -11.59
CA GLY A 113 -19.02 13.18 -12.74
C GLY A 113 -17.96 12.24 -13.34
N LYS A 114 -17.82 11.01 -12.84
CA LYS A 114 -16.95 9.99 -13.45
C LYS A 114 -17.69 9.16 -14.49
N ARG A 115 -16.93 8.50 -15.37
CA ARG A 115 -17.46 7.63 -16.43
C ARG A 115 -18.28 6.51 -15.81
N VAL A 116 -19.43 6.23 -16.43
CA VAL A 116 -20.29 5.11 -16.07
C VAL A 116 -19.63 3.80 -16.56
N PRO A 117 -19.42 2.80 -15.69
CA PRO A 117 -18.85 1.53 -16.11
C PRO A 117 -19.88 0.69 -16.88
N HIS A 118 -19.36 -0.17 -17.76
CA HIS A 118 -20.10 -1.28 -18.35
C HIS A 118 -20.44 -2.31 -17.27
N GLU A 119 -21.70 -2.74 -17.22
CA GLU A 119 -22.13 -3.81 -16.33
C GLU A 119 -21.69 -5.17 -16.88
N LEU A 120 -20.87 -5.88 -16.12
CA LEU A 120 -20.35 -7.19 -16.53
C LEU A 120 -21.50 -8.18 -16.79
N THR A 121 -21.49 -8.83 -17.93
CA THR A 121 -22.34 -10.01 -18.21
C THR A 121 -21.85 -11.22 -17.41
N LEU A 122 -22.68 -12.27 -17.30
CA LEU A 122 -22.28 -13.50 -16.61
C LEU A 122 -21.00 -14.13 -17.20
N GLU A 123 -20.84 -14.10 -18.52
CA GLU A 123 -19.64 -14.62 -19.19
C GLU A 123 -18.42 -13.74 -18.93
N GLU A 124 -18.58 -12.41 -18.89
CA GLU A 124 -17.48 -11.52 -18.52
C GLU A 124 -17.07 -11.69 -17.05
N VAL A 125 -18.00 -11.95 -16.12
CA VAL A 125 -17.66 -12.29 -14.73
C VAL A 125 -16.82 -13.56 -14.67
N LYS A 126 -17.19 -14.60 -15.42
CA LYS A 126 -16.39 -15.84 -15.51
C LYS A 126 -15.00 -15.59 -16.10
N GLN A 127 -14.90 -14.76 -17.14
CA GLN A 127 -13.62 -14.41 -17.73
C GLN A 127 -12.73 -13.67 -16.74
N VAL A 128 -13.26 -12.68 -16.01
CA VAL A 128 -12.52 -11.98 -14.96
C VAL A 128 -12.02 -12.96 -13.89
N ILE A 129 -12.84 -13.92 -13.47
CA ILE A 129 -12.41 -14.96 -12.53
C ILE A 129 -11.22 -15.75 -13.09
N LEU A 130 -11.28 -16.17 -14.36
CA LEU A 130 -10.16 -16.87 -15.01
C LEU A 130 -8.91 -16.01 -15.09
N ASP A 131 -9.03 -14.72 -15.42
CA ASP A 131 -7.90 -13.79 -15.52
C ASP A 131 -7.20 -13.62 -14.15
N PHE A 132 -7.96 -13.55 -13.06
CA PHE A 132 -7.40 -13.57 -11.70
C PHE A 132 -6.71 -14.89 -11.37
N VAL A 133 -7.31 -16.03 -11.73
CA VAL A 133 -6.74 -17.37 -11.50
C VAL A 133 -5.41 -17.53 -12.24
N ASP A 134 -5.36 -17.14 -13.51
CA ASP A 134 -4.14 -17.20 -14.30
C ASP A 134 -3.07 -16.24 -13.78
N ALA A 135 -3.45 -15.01 -13.39
CA ALA A 135 -2.52 -14.06 -12.78
C ALA A 135 -1.95 -14.56 -11.44
N ALA A 136 -2.77 -15.20 -10.60
CA ALA A 136 -2.33 -15.84 -9.35
C ALA A 136 -1.38 -17.01 -9.63
N GLY A 137 -1.71 -17.82 -10.64
CA GLY A 137 -0.83 -18.85 -11.16
C GLY A 137 0.55 -18.31 -11.54
N ARG A 138 0.61 -17.26 -12.37
CA ARG A 138 1.86 -16.60 -12.77
C ARG A 138 2.64 -16.03 -11.61
N ALA A 139 1.96 -15.44 -10.62
CA ALA A 139 2.59 -14.95 -9.41
C ALA A 139 3.23 -16.09 -8.59
N SER A 140 2.52 -17.20 -8.43
CA SER A 140 3.05 -18.41 -7.78
C SER A 140 4.22 -19.00 -8.56
N ASP A 141 4.09 -19.14 -9.89
CA ASP A 141 5.13 -19.68 -10.77
C ASP A 141 6.39 -18.78 -10.77
N ALA A 142 6.21 -17.46 -10.59
CA ALA A 142 7.29 -16.50 -10.39
C ALA A 142 7.99 -16.61 -9.01
N GLY A 143 7.44 -17.38 -8.06
CA GLY A 143 8.08 -17.65 -6.77
C GLY A 143 7.75 -16.64 -5.67
N PHE A 144 6.65 -15.88 -5.80
CA PHE A 144 6.08 -15.15 -4.67
C PHE A 144 5.59 -16.14 -3.59
N ASP A 145 5.80 -15.79 -2.33
CA ASP A 145 5.40 -16.59 -1.17
C ASP A 145 3.94 -16.32 -0.75
N LEU A 146 3.37 -15.20 -1.21
CA LEU A 146 2.01 -14.76 -0.92
C LEU A 146 1.37 -14.12 -2.16
N VAL A 147 0.20 -14.61 -2.55
CA VAL A 147 -0.72 -13.91 -3.47
C VAL A 147 -1.83 -13.27 -2.63
N GLU A 148 -1.97 -11.96 -2.67
CA GLU A 148 -3.02 -11.21 -1.95
C GLU A 148 -4.09 -10.70 -2.93
N LEU A 149 -5.35 -11.06 -2.74
CA LEU A 149 -6.46 -10.50 -3.50
C LEU A 149 -6.87 -9.13 -2.96
N HIS A 150 -7.04 -8.13 -3.83
CA HIS A 150 -7.56 -6.83 -3.43
C HIS A 150 -9.11 -6.81 -3.36
N GLY A 151 -9.65 -7.22 -2.21
CA GLY A 151 -11.07 -7.24 -1.87
C GLY A 151 -11.61 -6.03 -1.11
N ALA A 152 -11.00 -4.85 -1.26
CA ALA A 152 -11.28 -3.67 -0.42
C ALA A 152 -11.37 -2.38 -1.25
N HIS A 153 -11.71 -1.26 -0.60
CA HIS A 153 -11.66 0.09 -1.16
C HIS A 153 -12.58 0.38 -2.37
N GLY A 154 -13.60 -0.43 -2.64
CA GLY A 154 -14.46 -0.29 -3.83
C GLY A 154 -13.86 -0.83 -5.12
N TYR A 155 -12.71 -1.51 -5.07
CA TYR A 155 -12.18 -2.28 -6.20
C TYR A 155 -13.11 -3.43 -6.56
N LEU A 156 -12.90 -4.09 -7.70
CA LEU A 156 -13.92 -4.95 -8.31
C LEU A 156 -14.49 -6.00 -7.34
N ILE A 157 -13.65 -6.73 -6.61
CA ILE A 157 -14.10 -7.75 -5.64
C ILE A 157 -14.98 -7.10 -4.55
N ASN A 158 -14.54 -5.97 -3.97
CA ASN A 158 -15.35 -5.24 -2.99
C ASN A 158 -16.66 -4.69 -3.60
N ALA A 159 -16.63 -4.25 -4.86
CA ALA A 159 -17.82 -3.78 -5.55
C ALA A 159 -18.86 -4.89 -5.69
N PHE A 160 -18.47 -6.15 -5.90
CA PHE A 160 -19.39 -7.29 -5.88
C PHE A 160 -19.95 -7.57 -4.48
N LEU A 161 -19.14 -7.43 -3.42
CA LEU A 161 -19.56 -7.64 -2.04
C LEU A 161 -20.55 -6.56 -1.55
N SER A 162 -20.29 -5.29 -1.90
CA SER A 162 -20.97 -4.13 -1.34
C SER A 162 -22.35 -3.87 -1.99
N PRO A 163 -23.46 -3.89 -1.23
CA PRO A 163 -24.81 -3.63 -1.75
C PRO A 163 -24.97 -2.34 -2.58
N PRO A 164 -24.45 -1.16 -2.18
CA PRO A 164 -24.62 0.08 -2.94
C PRO A 164 -23.84 0.09 -4.27
N LEU A 165 -22.92 -0.85 -4.47
CA LEU A 165 -22.11 -0.96 -5.69
C LEU A 165 -22.56 -2.13 -6.59
N ASN A 166 -23.34 -3.07 -6.05
CA ASN A 166 -23.86 -4.24 -6.76
C ASN A 166 -25.39 -4.33 -6.68
N GLN A 167 -26.05 -3.88 -7.74
CA GLN A 167 -27.50 -3.89 -7.91
C GLN A 167 -28.00 -5.04 -8.81
N ARG A 168 -27.13 -6.01 -9.12
CA ARG A 168 -27.46 -7.14 -9.99
C ARG A 168 -28.64 -7.94 -9.46
N LYS A 169 -29.37 -8.56 -10.39
CA LYS A 169 -30.52 -9.45 -10.12
C LYS A 169 -30.25 -10.92 -10.44
N ASP A 170 -29.02 -11.23 -10.86
CA ASP A 170 -28.58 -12.58 -11.15
C ASP A 170 -27.90 -13.24 -9.94
N CYS A 171 -27.24 -14.38 -10.16
CA CYS A 171 -26.57 -15.15 -9.12
C CYS A 171 -25.38 -14.44 -8.45
N TYR A 172 -24.94 -13.28 -8.93
CA TYR A 172 -23.86 -12.49 -8.33
C TYR A 172 -24.35 -11.25 -7.58
N GLY A 173 -25.66 -11.03 -7.44
CA GLY A 173 -26.21 -9.91 -6.65
C GLY A 173 -27.47 -10.26 -5.86
N GLY A 174 -28.03 -9.25 -5.21
CA GLY A 174 -29.18 -9.42 -4.31
C GLY A 174 -28.74 -9.90 -2.94
N SER A 175 -28.82 -11.19 -2.64
CA SER A 175 -28.55 -11.73 -1.30
C SER A 175 -27.06 -11.67 -0.92
N PRO A 176 -26.72 -11.68 0.38
CA PRO A 176 -25.33 -11.76 0.83
C PRO A 176 -24.55 -12.94 0.22
N GLU A 177 -25.19 -14.11 0.10
CA GLU A 177 -24.58 -15.32 -0.47
C GLU A 177 -24.22 -15.14 -1.95
N ASN A 178 -25.10 -14.48 -2.73
CA ASN A 178 -24.84 -14.19 -4.13
C ASN A 178 -23.74 -13.16 -4.31
N ARG A 179 -23.71 -12.10 -3.48
CA ARG A 179 -22.64 -11.09 -3.53
C ARG A 179 -21.27 -11.65 -3.17
N LEU A 180 -21.23 -12.64 -2.28
CA LEU A 180 -20.02 -13.36 -1.89
C LEU A 180 -19.53 -14.37 -2.94
N ARG A 181 -20.39 -14.79 -3.88
CA ARG A 181 -20.13 -15.87 -4.84
C ARG A 181 -18.85 -15.66 -5.64
N MET A 182 -18.65 -14.47 -6.23
CA MET A 182 -17.45 -14.19 -7.03
C MET A 182 -16.17 -14.36 -6.19
N ALA A 183 -16.16 -13.86 -4.96
CA ALA A 183 -14.99 -13.97 -4.08
C ALA A 183 -14.72 -15.42 -3.66
N LYS A 184 -15.75 -16.22 -3.38
CA LYS A 184 -15.58 -17.66 -3.08
C LYS A 184 -15.03 -18.43 -4.29
N GLU A 185 -15.60 -18.21 -5.47
CA GLU A 185 -15.13 -18.87 -6.70
C GLU A 185 -13.68 -18.49 -7.04
N LEU A 186 -13.29 -17.24 -6.81
CA LEU A 186 -11.90 -16.81 -6.93
C LEU A 186 -10.98 -17.58 -5.98
N VAL A 187 -11.32 -17.62 -4.69
CA VAL A 187 -10.48 -18.27 -3.68
C VAL A 187 -10.33 -19.76 -3.96
N GLU A 188 -11.42 -20.47 -4.23
CA GLU A 188 -11.40 -21.91 -4.51
C GLU A 188 -10.53 -22.22 -5.74
N ARG A 189 -10.76 -21.52 -6.86
CA ARG A 189 -10.01 -21.78 -8.10
C ARG A 189 -8.55 -21.34 -8.03
N ILE A 190 -8.25 -20.24 -7.34
CA ILE A 190 -6.86 -19.81 -7.13
C ILE A 190 -6.16 -20.80 -6.23
N ARG A 191 -6.84 -21.31 -5.19
CA ARG A 191 -6.25 -22.28 -4.28
C ARG A 191 -5.81 -23.54 -5.01
N ASP A 192 -6.61 -24.01 -5.95
CA ASP A 192 -6.28 -25.16 -6.83
C ASP A 192 -5.15 -24.86 -7.83
N ARG A 193 -4.97 -23.58 -8.23
CA ARG A 193 -4.00 -23.19 -9.27
C ARG A 193 -2.59 -22.91 -8.74
N ILE A 194 -2.47 -22.39 -7.52
CA ILE A 194 -1.16 -21.96 -6.99
C ILE A 194 -0.49 -23.05 -6.16
N SER A 195 0.83 -22.93 -5.97
CA SER A 195 1.59 -23.88 -5.15
C SER A 195 1.05 -23.96 -3.72
N THR A 196 1.11 -25.15 -3.11
CA THR A 196 0.76 -25.35 -1.69
C THR A 196 1.68 -24.61 -0.73
N ASP A 197 2.88 -24.25 -1.18
CA ASP A 197 3.83 -23.43 -0.42
C ASP A 197 3.55 -21.92 -0.55
N CYS A 198 2.67 -21.52 -1.48
CA CYS A 198 2.25 -20.14 -1.67
C CYS A 198 0.99 -19.85 -0.83
N LEU A 199 1.09 -18.88 0.07
CA LEU A 199 -0.06 -18.40 0.83
C LEU A 199 -1.03 -17.63 -0.08
N LEU A 200 -2.32 -17.74 0.23
CA LEU A 200 -3.39 -16.96 -0.39
C LEU A 200 -3.99 -16.03 0.65
N GLY A 201 -3.82 -14.73 0.43
CA GLY A 201 -4.36 -13.68 1.28
C GLY A 201 -5.49 -12.91 0.61
N ILE A 202 -6.27 -12.19 1.41
CA ILE A 202 -7.19 -11.18 0.90
C ILE A 202 -7.13 -9.92 1.77
N ARG A 203 -7.13 -8.77 1.09
CA ARG A 203 -7.31 -7.48 1.73
C ARG A 203 -8.78 -7.11 1.73
N LEU A 204 -9.40 -7.02 2.91
CA LEU A 204 -10.81 -6.68 3.10
C LEU A 204 -10.98 -5.35 3.84
N ASN A 205 -12.12 -4.71 3.60
CA ASN A 205 -12.58 -3.64 4.47
C ASN A 205 -13.06 -4.25 5.80
N GLY A 206 -12.99 -3.47 6.87
CA GLY A 206 -13.79 -3.68 8.08
C GLY A 206 -15.06 -2.84 8.10
N ASP A 207 -15.16 -1.86 7.20
CA ASP A 207 -16.28 -0.94 7.05
C ASP A 207 -16.15 -0.25 5.69
N ASP A 208 -17.21 -0.24 4.89
CA ASP A 208 -17.19 0.46 3.60
C ASP A 208 -17.21 1.99 3.75
N GLN A 209 -17.65 2.50 4.90
CA GLN A 209 -17.88 3.92 5.19
C GLN A 209 -18.75 4.59 4.11
N LEU A 210 -19.73 3.82 3.63
CA LEU A 210 -20.65 4.19 2.58
C LEU A 210 -22.08 3.91 3.07
N ASP A 211 -23.01 4.80 2.74
CA ASP A 211 -24.42 4.58 3.07
C ASP A 211 -24.95 3.28 2.44
N GLY A 212 -25.55 2.42 3.26
CA GLY A 212 -25.96 1.07 2.90
C GLY A 212 -24.83 0.08 2.59
N GLY A 213 -23.56 0.47 2.79
CA GLY A 213 -22.39 -0.39 2.63
C GLY A 213 -22.24 -1.42 3.75
N LEU A 214 -21.30 -2.35 3.57
CA LEU A 214 -21.04 -3.41 4.54
C LEU A 214 -20.37 -2.87 5.82
N VAL A 215 -20.80 -3.40 6.96
CA VAL A 215 -20.23 -3.11 8.29
C VAL A 215 -19.38 -4.26 8.81
N ILE A 216 -18.73 -4.05 9.96
CA ILE A 216 -17.73 -4.99 10.50
C ILE A 216 -18.29 -6.39 10.74
N GLU A 217 -19.50 -6.52 11.27
CA GLU A 217 -20.13 -7.81 11.54
C GLU A 217 -20.30 -8.64 10.26
N GLU A 218 -20.77 -8.01 9.18
CA GLU A 218 -20.92 -8.66 7.86
C GLU A 218 -19.56 -9.03 7.25
N TYR A 219 -18.54 -8.18 7.44
CA TYR A 219 -17.18 -8.49 7.01
C TYR A 219 -16.55 -9.66 7.77
N ILE A 220 -16.87 -9.83 9.06
CA ILE A 220 -16.47 -11.01 9.83
C ILE A 220 -17.11 -12.28 9.25
N ASP A 221 -18.40 -12.25 8.91
CA ASP A 221 -19.08 -13.39 8.29
C ASP A 221 -18.47 -13.74 6.93
N ILE A 222 -18.20 -12.73 6.09
CA ILE A 222 -17.48 -12.88 4.82
C ILE A 222 -16.10 -13.50 5.06
N ALA A 223 -15.33 -12.99 6.03
CA ALA A 223 -13.99 -13.49 6.32
C ALA A 223 -14.01 -14.93 6.81
N LYS A 224 -14.98 -15.33 7.65
CA LYS A 224 -15.16 -16.72 8.09
C LYS A 224 -15.44 -17.65 6.91
N GLU A 225 -16.30 -17.24 5.99
CA GLU A 225 -16.57 -18.03 4.78
C GLU A 225 -15.34 -18.16 3.87
N LEU A 226 -14.60 -17.06 3.65
CA LEU A 226 -13.40 -17.06 2.82
C LEU A 226 -12.24 -17.85 3.46
N SER A 227 -12.12 -17.84 4.78
CA SER A 227 -11.17 -18.67 5.53
C SER A 227 -11.44 -20.16 5.30
N ARG A 228 -12.72 -20.58 5.35
CA ARG A 228 -13.11 -21.99 5.12
C ARG A 228 -12.76 -22.51 3.73
N VAL A 229 -12.79 -21.66 2.72
CA VAL A 229 -12.54 -22.07 1.32
C VAL A 229 -11.09 -21.88 0.86
N GLY A 230 -10.21 -21.32 1.70
CA GLY A 230 -8.76 -21.35 1.46
C GLY A 230 -7.98 -20.05 1.61
N ILE A 231 -8.57 -18.98 2.18
CA ILE A 231 -7.78 -17.81 2.60
C ILE A 231 -6.95 -18.13 3.85
N ASP A 232 -5.65 -17.92 3.75
CA ASP A 232 -4.67 -18.14 4.81
C ASP A 232 -4.48 -16.91 5.70
N ILE A 233 -4.55 -15.70 5.12
CA ILE A 233 -4.19 -14.43 5.79
C ILE A 233 -5.13 -13.28 5.42
N PHE A 234 -5.51 -12.48 6.41
CA PHE A 234 -6.38 -11.32 6.22
C PHE A 234 -5.63 -10.00 6.44
N HIS A 235 -5.78 -9.08 5.50
CA HIS A 235 -5.25 -7.73 5.60
C HIS A 235 -6.40 -6.73 5.71
N VAL A 236 -6.53 -6.08 6.87
CA VAL A 236 -7.72 -5.29 7.21
C VAL A 236 -7.49 -3.81 6.93
N SER A 237 -8.44 -3.20 6.22
CA SER A 237 -8.48 -1.78 5.87
C SER A 237 -9.92 -1.25 6.03
N ALA A 238 -10.23 -0.06 5.50
CA ALA A 238 -11.62 0.43 5.44
C ALA A 238 -11.78 1.52 4.36
N GLY A 239 -13.04 1.88 4.11
CA GLY A 239 -13.44 2.96 3.23
C GLY A 239 -13.52 2.57 1.76
N THR A 240 -13.88 3.53 0.91
CA THR A 240 -13.91 3.39 -0.56
C THR A 240 -13.33 4.63 -1.24
N TYR A 241 -13.17 4.58 -2.57
CA TYR A 241 -12.72 5.74 -3.34
C TYR A 241 -13.73 6.90 -3.43
N ARG A 242 -14.98 6.72 -2.94
CA ARG A 242 -15.96 7.80 -2.89
C ARG A 242 -15.53 8.94 -1.99
N VAL A 243 -14.79 8.63 -0.91
CA VAL A 243 -14.26 9.62 0.03
C VAL A 243 -12.80 9.29 0.33
N MET A 244 -11.87 9.93 -0.38
CA MET A 244 -10.45 9.56 -0.32
C MET A 244 -9.85 9.65 1.09
N GLU A 245 -10.27 10.63 1.90
CA GLU A 245 -9.76 10.81 3.28
C GLU A 245 -10.19 9.71 4.25
N GLN A 246 -11.31 9.03 3.96
CA GLN A 246 -11.79 7.86 4.69
C GLN A 246 -10.96 6.62 4.42
N ARG A 247 -10.26 6.56 3.27
CA ARG A 247 -9.33 5.47 2.89
C ARG A 247 -7.89 5.81 3.25
N ILE A 248 -7.44 7.02 2.90
CA ILE A 248 -6.08 7.51 3.12
C ILE A 248 -6.11 8.74 4.02
N THR A 249 -6.12 8.46 5.31
CA THR A 249 -6.30 9.47 6.36
C THR A 249 -5.18 10.51 6.34
N PRO A 250 -5.50 11.80 6.06
CA PRO A 250 -4.55 12.92 6.07
C PRO A 250 -4.21 13.37 7.48
N MET A 251 -3.21 14.25 7.61
CA MET A 251 -2.70 14.69 8.92
C MET A 251 -3.75 15.28 9.87
N TYR A 252 -4.82 15.88 9.35
CA TYR A 252 -5.84 16.53 10.17
C TYR A 252 -6.87 15.58 10.77
N LEU A 253 -6.83 14.29 10.40
CA LEU A 253 -7.66 13.24 10.98
C LEU A 253 -6.82 12.33 11.90
N PRO A 254 -7.43 11.62 12.87
CA PRO A 254 -6.72 10.72 13.78
C PRO A 254 -5.87 9.65 13.07
N GLU A 255 -4.84 9.14 13.75
CA GLU A 255 -4.09 7.96 13.28
C GLU A 255 -4.81 6.67 13.68
N GLY A 256 -4.51 5.59 12.96
CA GLY A 256 -5.01 4.26 13.32
C GLY A 256 -6.54 4.06 13.27
N PRO A 257 -7.36 4.78 12.47
CA PRO A 257 -8.83 4.66 12.57
C PRO A 257 -9.37 3.25 12.31
N PHE A 258 -8.58 2.37 11.68
CA PHE A 258 -9.01 1.02 11.30
C PHE A 258 -8.46 -0.07 12.22
N ILE A 259 -7.64 0.26 13.24
CA ILE A 259 -7.08 -0.72 14.17
C ILE A 259 -8.19 -1.53 14.84
N LYS A 260 -9.27 -0.86 15.25
CA LYS A 260 -10.47 -1.48 15.82
C LYS A 260 -11.08 -2.57 14.93
N TYR A 261 -10.96 -2.46 13.61
CA TYR A 261 -11.48 -3.48 12.70
C TYR A 261 -10.54 -4.69 12.63
N ALA A 262 -9.22 -4.47 12.62
CA ALA A 262 -8.25 -5.55 12.68
C ALA A 262 -8.38 -6.35 14.00
N GLU A 263 -8.62 -5.65 15.12
CA GLU A 263 -8.89 -6.27 16.42
C GLU A 263 -10.13 -7.17 16.37
N LYS A 264 -11.23 -6.71 15.76
CA LYS A 264 -12.44 -7.54 15.58
C LYS A 264 -12.20 -8.77 14.72
N PHE A 265 -11.39 -8.65 13.66
CA PHE A 265 -10.96 -9.82 12.89
C PHE A 265 -10.15 -10.78 13.76
N LYS A 266 -9.22 -10.26 14.56
CA LYS A 266 -8.33 -11.05 15.42
C LYS A 266 -9.06 -11.79 16.54
N GLU A 267 -10.14 -11.20 17.07
CA GLU A 267 -11.03 -11.84 18.05
C GLU A 267 -11.85 -13.02 17.48
N GLN A 268 -12.09 -13.03 16.16
CA GLN A 268 -13.11 -13.88 15.52
C GLN A 268 -12.55 -14.92 14.54
N LEU A 269 -11.26 -14.84 14.21
CA LEU A 269 -10.59 -15.68 13.21
C LEU A 269 -9.28 -16.23 13.79
N ASP A 270 -8.97 -17.48 13.46
CA ASP A 270 -7.69 -18.10 13.78
C ASP A 270 -6.57 -17.70 12.80
N SER A 271 -6.95 -17.25 11.60
CA SER A 271 -6.01 -16.79 10.57
C SER A 271 -5.20 -15.57 11.02
N PRO A 272 -3.92 -15.45 10.61
CA PRO A 272 -3.13 -14.26 10.87
C PRO A 272 -3.77 -12.98 10.33
N ILE A 273 -3.73 -11.91 11.14
CA ILE A 273 -4.31 -10.61 10.80
C ILE A 273 -3.23 -9.55 10.62
N ILE A 274 -3.26 -8.85 9.47
CA ILE A 274 -2.44 -7.68 9.19
C ILE A 274 -3.28 -6.42 9.40
N ALA A 275 -2.91 -5.60 10.38
CA ALA A 275 -3.53 -4.30 10.62
C ALA A 275 -2.95 -3.22 9.67
N SER A 276 -3.81 -2.52 8.95
CA SER A 276 -3.51 -1.29 8.21
C SER A 276 -4.45 -0.18 8.67
N GLY A 277 -4.15 1.08 8.34
CA GLY A 277 -5.06 2.20 8.59
C GLY A 277 -4.36 3.42 9.15
N SER A 278 -3.48 4.03 8.36
CA SER A 278 -2.75 5.24 8.75
C SER A 278 -1.97 5.14 10.06
N ILE A 279 -1.39 3.97 10.34
CA ILE A 279 -0.49 3.72 11.48
C ILE A 279 0.89 4.35 11.17
N HIS A 280 1.29 5.41 11.91
CA HIS A 280 2.56 6.10 11.70
C HIS A 280 3.36 6.28 12.99
N ASN A 281 2.68 6.28 14.14
CA ASN A 281 3.32 6.25 15.44
C ASN A 281 3.88 4.84 15.76
N LEU A 282 5.15 4.78 16.15
CA LEU A 282 5.85 3.51 16.42
C LEU A 282 5.41 2.87 17.75
N GLU A 283 5.04 3.67 18.75
CA GLU A 283 4.44 3.15 19.98
C GLU A 283 3.10 2.47 19.68
N THR A 284 2.26 3.05 18.83
CA THR A 284 1.03 2.42 18.35
C THR A 284 1.29 1.11 17.61
N CYS A 285 2.32 1.04 16.76
CA CYS A 285 2.71 -0.23 16.13
C CYS A 285 3.01 -1.31 17.17
N ASN A 286 3.73 -0.98 18.24
CA ASN A 286 4.05 -1.93 19.30
C ASN A 286 2.81 -2.35 20.09
N SER A 287 1.93 -1.40 20.47
CA SER A 287 0.69 -1.70 21.19
C SER A 287 -0.22 -2.65 20.42
N ILE A 288 -0.40 -2.44 19.11
CA ILE A 288 -1.22 -3.34 18.27
C ILE A 288 -0.76 -4.80 18.40
N ILE A 289 0.56 -5.03 18.46
CA ILE A 289 1.13 -6.36 18.57
C ILE A 289 1.12 -6.88 20.01
N SER A 290 1.55 -6.08 20.98
CA SER A 290 1.66 -6.50 22.39
C SER A 290 0.30 -6.78 23.01
N ASP A 291 -0.72 -6.05 22.58
CA ASP A 291 -2.06 -6.12 23.13
C ASP A 291 -2.94 -7.14 22.37
N GLY A 292 -2.36 -7.82 21.37
CA GLY A 292 -3.04 -8.90 20.63
C GLY A 292 -4.09 -8.42 19.63
N MET A 293 -4.07 -7.15 19.23
CA MET A 293 -5.05 -6.58 18.29
C MET A 293 -4.82 -7.04 16.84
N ALA A 294 -3.58 -7.39 16.48
CA ALA A 294 -3.24 -8.01 15.20
C ALA A 294 -1.91 -8.77 15.29
N ASP A 295 -1.63 -9.63 14.30
CA ASP A 295 -0.38 -10.38 14.25
C ASP A 295 0.75 -9.60 13.59
N MET A 296 0.40 -8.66 12.70
CA MET A 296 1.30 -7.87 11.89
C MET A 296 0.78 -6.45 11.67
N VAL A 297 1.68 -5.51 11.40
CA VAL A 297 1.35 -4.11 11.05
C VAL A 297 1.84 -3.77 9.65
N SER A 298 0.94 -3.26 8.82
CA SER A 298 1.20 -2.84 7.45
C SER A 298 1.50 -1.34 7.38
N LEU A 299 2.72 -1.02 6.96
CA LEU A 299 3.26 0.32 6.87
C LEU A 299 3.59 0.65 5.41
N ALA A 300 2.68 1.36 4.73
CA ALA A 300 2.92 1.86 3.38
C ALA A 300 3.71 3.19 3.40
N ARG A 301 3.01 4.30 3.68
CA ARG A 301 3.61 5.65 3.70
C ARG A 301 4.80 5.82 4.65
N PRO A 302 4.85 5.20 5.86
CA PRO A 302 6.04 5.24 6.70
C PRO A 302 7.28 4.64 6.03
N LEU A 303 7.17 3.50 5.35
CA LEU A 303 8.29 2.86 4.63
C LEU A 303 8.60 3.51 3.28
N PHE A 304 7.68 4.32 2.76
CA PHE A 304 7.97 5.23 1.65
C PHE A 304 8.81 6.43 2.10
N ALA A 305 8.52 6.98 3.29
CA ALA A 305 9.31 8.04 3.90
C ALA A 305 10.67 7.55 4.40
N ASP A 306 10.75 6.37 5.00
CA ASP A 306 12.01 5.80 5.47
C ASP A 306 12.03 4.28 5.27
N PRO A 307 12.65 3.78 4.19
CA PRO A 307 12.74 2.34 3.95
C PRO A 307 13.59 1.64 5.02
N GLU A 308 14.54 2.33 5.67
CA GLU A 308 15.40 1.81 6.75
C GLU A 308 14.73 1.85 8.14
N LEU A 309 13.46 2.30 8.22
CA LEU A 309 12.75 2.42 9.50
C LEU A 309 12.83 1.15 10.34
N PRO A 310 12.56 -0.08 9.83
CA PRO A 310 12.66 -1.30 10.63
C PRO A 310 14.06 -1.51 11.20
N ASN A 311 15.10 -1.45 10.37
CA ASN A 311 16.49 -1.61 10.82
C ASN A 311 16.89 -0.57 11.87
N LYS A 312 16.54 0.71 11.66
CA LYS A 312 16.79 1.78 12.64
C LYS A 312 16.08 1.51 13.98
N LEU A 313 14.84 1.03 13.92
CA LEU A 313 14.07 0.65 15.09
C LEU A 313 14.76 -0.48 15.87
N PHE A 314 15.18 -1.55 15.19
CA PHE A 314 15.89 -2.68 15.83
C PHE A 314 17.26 -2.29 16.42
N ARG A 315 17.95 -1.32 15.82
CA ARG A 315 19.20 -0.76 16.36
C ARG A 315 19.00 0.25 17.51
N GLY A 316 17.76 0.60 17.84
CA GLY A 316 17.44 1.61 18.85
C GLY A 316 17.64 3.06 18.38
N ASP A 317 17.93 3.29 17.10
CA ASP A 317 18.20 4.62 16.54
C ASP A 317 16.92 5.32 16.07
N LYS A 318 15.99 5.53 17.01
CA LYS A 318 14.69 6.15 16.72
C LYS A 318 14.80 7.60 16.25
N LYS A 319 15.90 8.29 16.56
CA LYS A 319 16.10 9.73 16.27
C LYS A 319 16.40 10.00 14.80
N THR A 320 16.89 9.02 14.06
CA THR A 320 17.21 9.14 12.63
C THR A 320 16.11 8.60 11.71
N ILE A 321 14.98 8.15 12.27
CA ILE A 321 13.84 7.69 11.49
C ILE A 321 13.16 8.90 10.84
N VAL A 322 13.04 8.91 9.51
CA VAL A 322 12.33 9.97 8.77
C VAL A 322 10.82 9.73 8.88
N PRO A 323 10.07 10.58 9.63
CA PRO A 323 8.66 10.31 9.85
C PRO A 323 7.84 10.71 8.63
N CYS A 324 6.94 9.83 8.18
CA CYS A 324 5.90 10.26 7.25
C CYS A 324 4.98 11.29 7.93
N ILE A 325 4.80 12.44 7.28
CA ILE A 325 4.01 13.56 7.79
C ILE A 325 2.54 13.53 7.37
N ARG A 326 2.06 12.46 6.72
CA ARG A 326 0.66 12.30 6.28
C ARG A 326 0.15 13.48 5.42
N CYS A 327 1.04 14.05 4.59
CA CYS A 327 0.73 15.15 3.69
C CYS A 327 -0.02 14.71 2.42
N ASN A 328 -0.08 13.41 2.14
CA ASN A 328 -0.71 12.81 0.97
C ASN A 328 -0.17 13.32 -0.40
N THR A 329 0.99 13.96 -0.44
CA THR A 329 1.68 14.28 -1.71
C THR A 329 1.91 13.03 -2.56
N CYS A 330 2.21 11.89 -1.93
CA CYS A 330 2.35 10.61 -2.62
C CYS A 330 1.05 10.19 -3.34
N VAL A 331 -0.11 10.39 -2.70
CA VAL A 331 -1.43 10.08 -3.26
C VAL A 331 -1.77 11.04 -4.39
N ALA A 332 -1.56 12.35 -4.19
CA ALA A 332 -1.84 13.35 -5.22
C ALA A 332 -1.04 13.10 -6.52
N ARG A 333 0.16 12.53 -6.41
CA ARG A 333 0.96 12.12 -7.57
C ARG A 333 0.44 10.85 -8.23
N GLU A 334 0.09 9.83 -7.43
CA GLU A 334 -0.53 8.60 -7.94
C GLU A 334 -1.82 8.92 -8.73
N GLN A 335 -2.68 9.78 -8.19
CA GLN A 335 -3.92 10.21 -8.87
C GLN A 335 -3.69 11.02 -10.15
N SER A 336 -2.53 11.66 -10.30
CA SER A 336 -2.16 12.35 -11.54
C SER A 336 -1.37 11.46 -12.50
N GLY A 337 -1.22 10.16 -12.20
CA GLY A 337 -0.44 9.22 -13.00
C GLY A 337 1.06 9.51 -12.97
N ALA A 338 1.52 10.36 -12.05
CA ALA A 338 2.89 10.79 -11.97
C ALA A 338 3.71 9.86 -11.07
N ARG A 339 5.00 9.72 -11.41
CA ARG A 339 5.99 9.02 -10.60
C ARG A 339 5.89 9.42 -9.12
N GLY A 340 5.88 8.42 -8.23
CA GLY A 340 5.75 8.61 -6.80
C GLY A 340 6.78 9.59 -6.21
N HIS A 341 6.37 10.35 -5.19
CA HIS A 341 7.23 11.29 -4.49
C HIS A 341 6.81 11.43 -3.03
N CYS A 342 7.79 11.46 -2.14
CA CYS A 342 7.60 11.77 -0.72
C CYS A 342 8.14 13.16 -0.40
N ALA A 343 7.35 13.97 0.31
CA ALA A 343 7.73 15.33 0.71
C ALA A 343 8.93 15.37 1.67
N VAL A 344 9.19 14.28 2.41
CA VAL A 344 10.27 14.20 3.41
C VAL A 344 11.40 13.26 3.02
N ASN A 345 11.23 12.51 1.92
CA ASN A 345 12.25 11.63 1.35
C ASN A 345 12.41 11.92 -0.15
N PRO A 346 13.43 12.70 -0.53
CA PRO A 346 13.64 13.07 -1.93
C PRO A 346 14.06 11.89 -2.82
N LEU A 347 14.55 10.78 -2.25
CA LEU A 347 14.93 9.57 -3.00
C LEU A 347 13.75 8.61 -3.20
N ALA A 348 12.61 8.84 -2.54
CA ALA A 348 11.43 7.99 -2.68
C ALA A 348 10.90 8.02 -4.12
N GLY A 349 10.82 6.85 -4.75
CA GLY A 349 10.51 6.71 -6.17
C GLY A 349 11.69 6.98 -7.08
N ARG A 350 12.90 7.24 -6.59
CA ARG A 350 14.15 7.45 -7.34
C ARG A 350 15.29 6.66 -6.69
N GLU A 351 15.02 5.42 -6.35
CA GLU A 351 15.89 4.59 -5.50
C GLU A 351 17.28 4.33 -6.11
N LYS A 352 17.43 4.45 -7.42
CA LYS A 352 18.72 4.42 -8.12
C LYS A 352 19.63 5.62 -7.84
N GLU A 353 19.09 6.73 -7.34
CA GLU A 353 19.86 7.92 -6.99
C GLU A 353 20.65 7.68 -5.71
N GLU A 354 21.97 7.80 -5.78
CA GLU A 354 22.87 7.59 -4.67
C GLU A 354 23.55 8.90 -4.23
N ILE A 355 23.62 9.13 -2.93
CA ILE A 355 24.41 10.24 -2.36
C ILE A 355 25.89 9.82 -2.32
N ARG A 356 26.60 10.02 -3.44
CA ARG A 356 28.01 9.67 -3.58
C ARG A 356 28.93 10.57 -2.74
N LYS A 357 29.98 10.01 -2.14
CA LYS A 357 31.04 10.78 -1.46
C LYS A 357 31.73 11.75 -2.43
N SER A 358 32.14 12.91 -1.93
CA SER A 358 32.90 13.90 -2.71
C SER A 358 34.39 13.60 -2.64
N ASN A 359 35.09 13.68 -3.78
CA ASN A 359 36.54 13.62 -3.84
C ASN A 359 37.21 14.96 -3.46
N ALA A 360 36.43 16.03 -3.36
CA ALA A 360 36.90 17.35 -2.95
C ALA A 360 36.02 17.84 -1.79
N LEU A 361 36.50 17.67 -0.57
CA LEU A 361 35.80 18.10 0.63
C LEU A 361 35.85 19.64 0.73
N ARG A 362 34.75 20.23 1.18
CA ARG A 362 34.60 21.69 1.31
C ARG A 362 33.94 21.99 2.64
N THR A 363 34.20 23.18 3.16
CA THR A 363 33.37 23.79 4.21
C THR A 363 32.26 24.58 3.54
N ILE A 364 31.01 24.29 3.87
CA ILE A 364 29.83 24.89 3.24
C ILE A 364 29.01 25.59 4.32
N ALA A 365 28.78 26.90 4.16
CA ALA A 365 27.84 27.64 4.97
C ALA A 365 26.44 27.58 4.34
N VAL A 366 25.44 27.22 5.14
CA VAL A 366 24.03 27.15 4.73
C VAL A 366 23.25 28.13 5.58
N ILE A 367 22.59 29.10 4.94
CA ILE A 367 21.84 30.16 5.63
C ILE A 367 20.36 29.79 5.64
N GLY A 368 19.82 29.53 6.84
CA GLY A 368 18.43 29.16 7.09
C GLY A 368 18.26 27.65 7.32
N ALA A 369 17.82 27.28 8.52
CA ALA A 369 17.45 25.92 8.90
C ALA A 369 15.97 25.61 8.64
N GLY A 370 15.43 26.08 7.51
CA GLY A 370 14.18 25.58 6.95
C GLY A 370 14.36 24.18 6.34
N PRO A 371 13.27 23.54 5.86
CA PRO A 371 13.34 22.19 5.28
C PRO A 371 14.35 22.09 4.14
N ALA A 372 14.47 23.10 3.27
CA ALA A 372 15.45 23.11 2.18
C ALA A 372 16.90 23.14 2.69
N GLY A 373 17.24 24.06 3.60
CA GLY A 373 18.57 24.17 4.16
C GLY A 373 18.98 22.94 4.98
N ILE A 374 18.03 22.36 5.73
CA ILE A 374 18.27 21.11 6.46
C ILE A 374 18.52 19.95 5.51
N GLN A 375 17.66 19.74 4.49
CA GLN A 375 17.83 18.64 3.54
C GLN A 375 19.14 18.76 2.75
N PHE A 376 19.51 19.98 2.34
CA PHE A 376 20.81 20.23 1.73
C PHE A 376 21.96 19.89 2.69
N SER A 377 21.86 20.32 3.95
CA SER A 377 22.89 20.06 4.96
C SER A 377 23.08 18.57 5.20
N LEU A 378 21.99 17.81 5.36
CA LEU A 378 22.03 16.35 5.51
C LEU A 378 22.67 15.68 4.29
N GLY A 379 22.30 16.10 3.08
CA GLY A 379 22.87 15.58 1.84
C GLY A 379 24.37 15.89 1.72
N ALA A 380 24.77 17.15 1.93
CA ALA A 380 26.17 17.57 1.85
C ALA A 380 27.05 16.90 2.91
N SER A 381 26.56 16.75 4.15
CA SER A 381 27.25 16.01 5.21
C SER A 381 27.40 14.52 4.85
N LYS A 382 26.37 13.87 4.31
CA LYS A 382 26.47 12.49 3.81
C LYS A 382 27.54 12.34 2.72
N ARG A 383 27.73 13.35 1.86
CA ARG A 383 28.81 13.39 0.87
C ARG A 383 30.21 13.62 1.48
N GLY A 384 30.31 13.98 2.76
CA GLY A 384 31.55 14.18 3.50
C GLY A 384 31.98 15.64 3.71
N HIS A 385 31.17 16.62 3.27
CA HIS A 385 31.48 18.02 3.48
C HIS A 385 31.32 18.42 4.95
N ARG A 386 32.10 19.41 5.40
CA ARG A 386 31.85 20.09 6.67
C ARG A 386 30.78 21.14 6.45
N VAL A 387 29.59 20.96 7.02
CA VAL A 387 28.48 21.90 6.86
C VAL A 387 28.33 22.75 8.10
N ILE A 388 28.21 24.07 7.92
CA ILE A 388 27.88 25.04 8.95
C ILE A 388 26.47 25.55 8.63
N LEU A 389 25.47 25.04 9.35
CA LEU A 389 24.09 25.47 9.22
C LEU A 389 23.81 26.64 10.18
N LEU A 390 23.42 27.78 9.64
CA LEU A 390 23.14 29.00 10.39
C LEU A 390 21.63 29.26 10.39
N GLU A 391 21.04 29.46 11.57
CA GLU A 391 19.64 29.82 11.75
C GLU A 391 19.55 31.06 12.65
N LYS A 392 18.68 32.00 12.29
CA LYS A 392 18.48 33.22 13.07
C LYS A 392 17.57 32.97 14.28
N GLU A 393 16.65 32.03 14.16
CA GLU A 393 15.70 31.66 15.21
C GLU A 393 16.32 30.67 16.21
N LYS A 394 15.71 30.55 17.40
CA LYS A 394 16.16 29.59 18.42
C LYS A 394 15.79 28.13 18.11
N GLN A 395 15.01 27.88 17.07
CA GLN A 395 14.50 26.57 16.69
C GLN A 395 14.68 26.30 15.20
N LEU A 396 14.99 25.05 14.86
CA LEU A 396 15.06 24.57 13.48
C LEU A 396 13.67 24.43 12.86
N GLY A 397 13.60 24.37 11.53
CA GLY A 397 12.42 23.97 10.77
C GLY A 397 11.76 25.08 9.95
N GLY A 398 12.13 26.35 10.14
CA GLY A 398 11.56 27.49 9.41
C GLY A 398 10.03 27.48 9.43
N GLN A 399 9.39 27.49 8.26
CA GLN A 399 7.92 27.47 8.15
C GLN A 399 7.27 26.21 8.73
N ILE A 400 7.97 25.07 8.80
CA ILE A 400 7.44 23.86 9.45
C ILE A 400 7.26 24.09 10.95
N ALA A 401 8.19 24.81 11.59
CA ALA A 401 8.12 25.15 13.01
C ALA A 401 7.03 26.19 13.32
N LEU A 402 6.62 26.99 12.33
CA LEU A 402 5.43 27.83 12.44
C LEU A 402 4.15 26.99 12.28
N ALA A 403 4.12 26.11 11.29
CA ALA A 403 2.95 25.30 10.97
C ALA A 403 2.63 24.24 12.03
N GLU A 404 3.64 23.72 12.73
CA GLU A 404 3.49 22.74 13.81
C GLU A 404 2.57 23.23 14.95
N LYS A 405 2.50 24.54 15.18
CA LYS A 405 1.66 25.15 16.23
C LYS A 405 0.17 24.84 16.07
N LEU A 406 -0.27 24.47 14.87
CA LEU A 406 -1.63 24.02 14.63
C LEU A 406 -1.81 22.62 15.24
N SER A 407 -2.82 22.46 16.10
CA SER A 407 -3.05 21.22 16.87
C SER A 407 -3.09 19.96 16.00
N PHE A 408 -3.74 20.05 14.84
CA PHE A 408 -3.91 18.98 13.87
C PHE A 408 -2.67 18.69 13.00
N LYS A 409 -1.58 19.48 13.11
CA LYS A 409 -0.31 19.25 12.41
C LYS A 409 0.74 18.57 13.30
N GLU A 410 0.28 17.71 14.22
CA GLU A 410 1.15 16.89 15.07
C GLU A 410 2.30 16.20 14.30
N PRO A 411 2.11 15.64 13.08
CA PRO A 411 3.21 14.99 12.37
C PRO A 411 4.41 15.91 12.08
N PHE A 412 4.23 17.23 12.08
CA PHE A 412 5.34 18.18 11.93
C PHE A 412 6.21 18.23 13.19
N ARG A 413 5.67 17.97 14.38
CA ARG A 413 6.45 17.80 15.63
C ARG A 413 7.45 16.67 15.49
N ARG A 414 7.00 15.52 14.97
CA ARG A 414 7.87 14.37 14.69
C ARG A 414 8.96 14.73 13.69
N LEU A 415 8.63 15.46 12.63
CA LEU A 415 9.62 15.90 11.64
C LEU A 415 10.67 16.86 12.25
N LEU A 416 10.27 17.80 13.11
CA LEU A 416 11.20 18.70 13.80
C LEU A 416 12.11 17.95 14.79
N LYS A 417 11.58 16.94 15.49
CA LYS A 417 12.37 16.04 16.33
C LYS A 417 13.40 15.28 15.50
N TYR A 418 13.00 14.74 14.34
CA TYR A 418 13.93 14.11 13.40
C TYR A 418 15.01 15.08 12.92
N TYR A 419 14.65 16.30 12.50
CA TYR A 419 15.66 17.29 12.06
C TYR A 419 16.67 17.61 13.15
N SER A 420 16.21 17.74 14.39
CA SER A 420 17.11 17.95 15.53
C SER A 420 17.99 16.72 15.79
N GLY A 421 17.43 15.51 15.66
CA GLY A 421 18.17 14.26 15.84
C GLY A 421 19.19 13.97 14.75
N ALA A 422 18.90 14.30 13.49
CA ALA A 422 19.72 13.99 12.33
C ALA A 422 20.87 14.99 12.09
N LEU A 423 20.82 16.17 12.73
CA LEU A 423 21.86 17.20 12.66
C LEU A 423 22.82 17.18 13.85
N ASN A 424 22.45 16.51 14.95
CA ASN A 424 23.35 16.19 16.06
C ASN A 424 24.18 14.97 15.70
#